data_AF-A0A6S7JGQ1-F1
#
_entry.id   AF-A0A6S7JGQ1-F1
#
_cell.length_a   1.000
_cell.length_b   1.000
_cell.length_c   1.000
_cell.angle_alpha   90.00
_cell.angle_beta   90.00
_cell.angle_gamma   90.00
#
_symmetry.space_group_name_H-M   'P 1'
#
loop_
_entity.id
_entity.type
_entity.pdbx_description
1 polymer ?
#
loop_
_entity_poly.entity_id
_entity_poly.type
_entity_poly.pdbx_seq_one_letter_code
_entity_poly.pdbx_strand_id
1 'polypeptide(L)'
;CKKLAGSEYVRGHDNALKVLAVQWAIDNGLLPKGTKWYTEKWERGKVIANNGKKLYWDWEHRMRTSCTARRPDLTLEDSRKKEIMLIDMACPYESNKDGKREEKIRKYQQLCYELRERRDGYKVKVIPAVIGCLGGGMKRLKDDIRELLLTTRKIYTG
;
A
#
# COMPACT_ATOMS: atom_id res chain seq x y z
N CYS A 1 13.96 25.17 15.19
CA CYS A 1 14.11 23.71 15.42
C CYS A 1 13.35 22.93 14.33
N LYS A 2 13.97 22.67 13.16
CA LYS A 2 13.30 22.07 11.97
C LYS A 2 13.48 20.55 11.82
N LYS A 3 14.34 19.93 12.64
CA LYS A 3 14.72 18.51 12.51
C LYS A 3 13.79 17.53 13.25
N LEU A 4 13.13 17.95 14.34
CA LEU A 4 12.23 17.10 15.14
C LEU A 4 10.85 16.92 14.50
N ALA A 5 10.30 18.00 13.92
CA ALA A 5 9.02 17.95 13.22
C ALA A 5 9.03 17.01 12.00
N GLY A 6 10.18 16.75 11.39
CA GLY A 6 10.29 15.79 10.29
C GLY A 6 10.19 14.33 10.74
N SER A 7 10.78 13.98 11.89
CA SER A 7 10.90 12.57 12.34
C SER A 7 9.65 12.05 13.04
N GLU A 8 8.96 12.87 13.84
CA GLU A 8 7.68 12.49 14.44
C GLU A 8 6.55 12.41 13.41
N TYR A 9 6.62 13.27 12.38
CA TYR A 9 5.66 13.28 11.29
C TYR A 9 5.81 12.03 10.41
N VAL A 10 7.04 11.65 10.03
CA VAL A 10 7.33 10.37 9.35
C VAL A 10 6.86 9.17 10.20
N ARG A 11 7.07 9.17 11.53
CA ARG A 11 6.56 8.11 12.42
C ARG A 11 5.04 8.02 12.42
N GLY A 12 4.33 9.14 12.43
CA GLY A 12 2.86 9.17 12.37
C GLY A 12 2.30 8.60 11.06
N HIS A 13 3.01 8.80 9.95
CA HIS A 13 2.60 8.32 8.63
C HIS A 13 2.90 6.84 8.39
N ASP A 14 4.05 6.34 8.84
CA ASP A 14 4.31 4.91 8.90
C ASP A 14 3.22 4.17 9.69
N ASN A 15 2.72 4.80 10.76
CA ASN A 15 1.65 4.23 11.57
C ASN A 15 0.32 4.17 10.80
N ALA A 16 -0.01 5.17 9.98
CA ALA A 16 -1.22 5.13 9.15
C ALA A 16 -1.17 3.99 8.12
N LEU A 17 -0.02 3.76 7.47
CA LEU A 17 0.14 2.61 6.58
C LEU A 17 0.06 1.28 7.33
N LYS A 18 0.63 1.19 8.54
CA LYS A 18 0.50 0.00 9.41
C LYS A 18 -0.95 -0.26 9.82
N VAL A 19 -1.72 0.78 10.15
CA VAL A 19 -3.16 0.66 10.44
C VAL A 19 -3.90 0.07 9.25
N LEU A 20 -3.66 0.60 8.06
CA LEU A 20 -4.25 0.10 6.81
C LEU A 20 -3.86 -1.35 6.55
N ALA A 21 -2.57 -1.67 6.71
CA ALA A 21 -2.05 -3.02 6.52
C ALA A 21 -2.68 -4.03 7.48
N VAL A 22 -2.79 -3.70 8.78
CA VAL A 22 -3.49 -4.56 9.76
C VAL A 22 -4.96 -4.71 9.41
N GLN A 23 -5.67 -3.61 9.13
CA GLN A 23 -7.10 -3.68 8.84
C GLN A 23 -7.38 -4.58 7.63
N TRP A 24 -6.62 -4.38 6.54
CA TRP A 24 -6.75 -5.21 5.36
C TRP A 24 -6.40 -6.68 5.65
N ALA A 25 -5.35 -6.92 6.42
CA ALA A 25 -4.95 -8.27 6.80
C ALA A 25 -6.02 -8.99 7.64
N ILE A 26 -6.65 -8.29 8.60
CA ILE A 26 -7.77 -8.83 9.37
C ILE A 26 -8.96 -9.16 8.45
N ASP A 27 -9.35 -8.22 7.58
CA ASP A 27 -10.51 -8.39 6.69
C ASP A 27 -10.31 -9.53 5.68
N ASN A 28 -9.06 -9.89 5.39
CA ASN A 28 -8.68 -10.98 4.49
C ASN A 28 -8.26 -12.28 5.20
N GLY A 29 -8.39 -12.36 6.53
CA GLY A 29 -8.04 -13.55 7.30
C GLY A 29 -6.54 -13.87 7.35
N LEU A 30 -5.69 -12.85 7.18
CA LEU A 30 -4.24 -12.95 7.33
C LEU A 30 -3.77 -12.68 8.76
N LEU A 31 -4.54 -11.93 9.54
CA LEU A 31 -4.30 -11.66 10.96
C LEU A 31 -5.57 -11.92 11.79
N PRO A 32 -5.43 -12.29 13.08
CA PRO A 32 -6.55 -12.44 13.98
C PRO A 32 -7.39 -11.16 14.12
N LYS A 33 -8.69 -11.30 14.34
CA LYS A 33 -9.55 -10.17 14.69
C LYS A 33 -9.03 -9.51 15.97
N GLY A 34 -8.98 -8.18 15.97
CA GLY A 34 -8.53 -7.38 17.11
C GLY A 34 -7.03 -7.11 17.17
N THR A 35 -6.22 -7.65 16.24
CA THR A 35 -4.79 -7.32 16.13
C THR A 35 -4.61 -5.80 16.06
N LYS A 36 -3.65 -5.29 16.83
CA LYS A 36 -3.33 -3.86 16.88
C LYS A 36 -2.10 -3.60 16.01
N TRP A 37 -2.09 -2.47 15.32
CA TRP A 37 -1.00 -2.11 14.39
C TRP A 37 0.38 -2.02 15.07
N TYR A 38 0.41 -1.68 16.37
CA TYR A 38 1.64 -1.54 17.16
C TYR A 38 2.11 -2.85 17.82
N THR A 39 1.29 -3.91 17.84
CA THR A 39 1.71 -5.22 18.35
C THR A 39 2.41 -6.05 17.29
N GLU A 40 2.19 -5.73 16.01
CA GLU A 40 2.86 -6.37 14.89
C GLU A 40 4.27 -5.82 14.68
N LYS A 41 5.23 -6.73 14.50
CA LYS A 41 6.59 -6.36 14.07
C LYS A 41 6.59 -6.13 12.56
N TRP A 42 6.83 -4.90 12.14
CA TRP A 42 6.84 -4.48 10.73
C TRP A 42 8.28 -4.32 10.22
N GLU A 43 8.90 -5.46 9.92
CA GLU A 43 10.27 -5.50 9.40
C GLU A 43 10.28 -5.46 7.87
N ARG A 44 11.35 -4.90 7.32
CA ARG A 44 11.57 -4.84 5.87
C ARG A 44 11.54 -6.23 5.27
N GLY A 45 10.76 -6.40 4.21
CA GLY A 45 10.57 -7.68 3.56
C GLY A 45 9.64 -8.65 4.29
N LYS A 46 8.84 -8.20 5.26
CA LYS A 46 7.83 -9.05 5.90
C LYS A 46 6.77 -9.47 4.87
N VAL A 47 6.42 -10.76 4.90
CA VAL A 47 5.35 -11.32 4.08
C VAL A 47 4.38 -12.07 4.97
N ILE A 48 3.08 -11.80 4.82
CA ILE A 48 1.99 -12.53 5.47
C ILE A 48 1.12 -13.12 4.36
N ALA A 49 0.86 -14.42 4.39
CA ALA A 49 0.11 -15.10 3.35
C ALA A 49 -0.87 -16.13 3.92
N ASN A 50 -2.08 -16.16 3.39
CA ASN A 50 -3.11 -17.14 3.73
C ASN A 50 -4.18 -17.20 2.62
N ASN A 51 -4.67 -18.39 2.29
CA ASN A 51 -5.84 -18.60 1.42
C ASN A 51 -5.85 -17.80 0.08
N GLY A 52 -4.68 -17.66 -0.54
CA GLY A 52 -4.53 -16.91 -1.80
C GLY A 52 -4.46 -15.39 -1.64
N LYS A 53 -4.41 -14.89 -0.41
CA LYS A 53 -4.13 -13.49 -0.08
C LYS A 53 -2.70 -13.35 0.38
N LYS A 54 -2.03 -12.28 0.00
CA LYS A 54 -0.70 -11.96 0.51
C LYS A 54 -0.55 -10.47 0.78
N LEU A 55 0.17 -10.18 1.84
CA LEU A 55 0.59 -8.85 2.22
C LEU A 55 2.11 -8.86 2.23
N TYR A 56 2.72 -7.96 1.48
CA TYR A 56 4.16 -7.73 1.47
C TYR A 56 4.45 -6.33 2.01
N TRP A 57 5.26 -6.24 3.05
CA TRP A 57 5.67 -4.98 3.68
C TRP A 57 7.10 -4.65 3.30
N ASP A 58 7.32 -3.48 2.71
CA ASP A 58 8.63 -3.00 2.27
C ASP A 58 9.43 -4.09 1.53
N TRP A 59 8.73 -4.84 0.67
CA TRP A 59 9.28 -6.00 -0.05
C TRP A 59 9.83 -5.59 -1.41
N GLU A 60 11.03 -6.06 -1.70
CA GLU A 60 11.68 -5.80 -2.98
C GLU A 60 11.26 -6.82 -4.05
N HIS A 61 10.50 -6.36 -5.05
CA HIS A 61 10.10 -7.21 -6.16
C HIS A 61 11.29 -7.47 -7.08
N ARG A 62 11.49 -8.74 -7.45
CA ARG A 62 12.49 -9.11 -8.45
C ARG A 62 12.05 -8.60 -9.82
N MET A 63 12.83 -7.75 -10.46
CA MET A 63 12.59 -7.26 -11.82
C MET A 63 13.58 -7.88 -12.82
N ARG A 64 13.18 -8.00 -14.09
CA ARG A 64 14.05 -8.39 -15.21
C ARG A 64 14.86 -7.18 -15.65
N THR A 65 14.26 -5.99 -15.62
CA THR A 65 14.94 -4.73 -15.89
C THR A 65 15.71 -4.23 -14.67
N SER A 66 16.72 -3.38 -14.90
CA SER A 66 17.52 -2.72 -13.86
C SER A 66 16.81 -1.55 -13.16
N CYS A 67 15.48 -1.47 -13.24
CA CYS A 67 14.71 -0.39 -12.63
C CYS A 67 14.93 -0.33 -11.11
N THR A 68 15.17 0.87 -10.59
CA THR A 68 15.42 1.11 -9.16
C THR A 68 14.11 1.10 -8.35
N ALA A 69 12.98 1.44 -8.96
CA ALA A 69 11.68 1.55 -8.31
C ALA A 69 10.95 0.21 -8.22
N ARG A 70 11.40 -0.65 -7.32
CA ARG A 70 10.90 -2.03 -7.18
C ARG A 70 10.45 -2.43 -5.77
N ARG A 71 10.47 -1.48 -4.83
CA ARG A 71 10.06 -1.69 -3.44
C ARG A 71 8.97 -0.68 -3.04
N PRO A 72 7.69 -1.00 -3.26
CA PRO A 72 6.58 -0.28 -2.67
C PRO A 72 6.56 -0.45 -1.14
N ASP A 73 6.04 0.53 -0.42
CA ASP A 73 5.91 0.46 1.04
C ASP A 73 5.00 -0.72 1.46
N LEU A 74 3.95 -0.99 0.68
CA LEU A 74 3.03 -2.10 0.89
C LEU A 74 2.59 -2.67 -0.47
N THR A 75 2.56 -4.00 -0.59
CA THR A 75 1.94 -4.69 -1.73
C THR A 75 0.88 -5.67 -1.22
N LEU A 76 -0.31 -5.61 -1.79
CA LEU A 76 -1.44 -6.47 -1.45
C LEU A 76 -1.79 -7.33 -2.67
N GLU A 77 -1.85 -8.64 -2.49
CA GLU A 77 -2.17 -9.60 -3.54
C GLU A 77 -3.43 -10.39 -3.18
N ASP A 78 -4.32 -10.55 -4.15
CA ASP A 78 -5.52 -11.36 -4.08
C ASP A 78 -5.56 -12.28 -5.31
N SER A 79 -5.15 -13.53 -5.14
CA SER A 79 -5.09 -14.48 -6.26
C SER A 79 -6.47 -14.86 -6.79
N ARG A 80 -7.51 -14.85 -5.94
CA ARG A 80 -8.88 -15.16 -6.35
C ARG A 80 -9.45 -14.09 -7.27
N LYS A 81 -9.17 -12.83 -6.97
CA LYS A 81 -9.53 -11.69 -7.84
C LYS A 81 -8.53 -11.44 -8.97
N LYS A 82 -7.39 -12.15 -8.95
CA LYS A 82 -6.23 -11.85 -9.80
C LYS A 82 -5.86 -10.37 -9.73
N GLU A 83 -5.68 -9.84 -8.51
CA GLU A 83 -5.39 -8.43 -8.30
C GLU A 83 -4.12 -8.24 -7.46
N ILE A 84 -3.27 -7.30 -7.88
CA ILE A 84 -2.13 -6.81 -7.10
C ILE A 84 -2.23 -5.29 -6.98
N MET A 85 -2.12 -4.80 -5.75
CA MET A 85 -2.16 -3.38 -5.43
C MET A 85 -0.82 -2.98 -4.84
N LEU A 86 -0.14 -2.03 -5.48
CA LEU A 86 1.12 -1.45 -5.02
C LEU A 86 0.81 -0.12 -4.33
N ILE A 87 1.05 -0.02 -3.03
CA ILE A 87 0.74 1.15 -2.23
C ILE A 87 2.05 1.83 -1.83
N ASP A 88 2.11 3.13 -2.06
CA ASP A 88 3.27 3.96 -1.77
C ASP A 88 2.78 5.26 -1.11
N MET A 89 3.11 5.44 0.16
CA MET A 89 2.63 6.53 0.98
C MET A 89 3.54 7.76 0.82
N ALA A 90 2.98 8.96 0.79
CA ALA A 90 3.77 10.19 0.99
C ALA A 90 2.96 11.28 1.66
N CYS A 91 3.68 12.17 2.33
CA CYS A 91 3.13 13.37 2.91
C CYS A 91 3.80 14.64 2.38
N PRO A 92 3.45 15.11 1.17
CA PRO A 92 4.04 16.32 0.61
C PRO A 92 3.37 17.59 1.17
N TYR A 93 4.02 18.73 0.91
CA TYR A 93 3.37 20.02 1.11
C TYR A 93 2.14 20.18 0.21
N GLU A 94 1.12 20.91 0.68
CA GLU A 94 -0.20 20.99 0.05
C GLU A 94 -0.16 21.37 -1.44
N SER A 95 0.70 22.31 -1.84
CA SER A 95 0.85 22.75 -3.24
C SER A 95 1.36 21.65 -4.18
N ASN A 96 1.99 20.60 -3.65
CA ASN A 96 2.73 19.60 -4.43
C ASN A 96 2.03 18.23 -4.48
N LYS A 97 0.84 18.09 -3.92
CA LYS A 97 0.16 16.79 -3.77
C LYS A 97 -0.09 16.07 -5.09
N ASP A 98 -0.67 16.77 -6.07
CA ASP A 98 -1.03 16.15 -7.36
C ASP A 98 0.23 15.75 -8.16
N GLY A 99 1.25 16.61 -8.18
CA GLY A 99 2.54 16.29 -8.79
C GLY A 99 3.20 15.07 -8.14
N LYS A 100 3.16 14.96 -6.81
CA LYS A 100 3.71 13.81 -6.07
C LYS A 100 2.92 12.53 -6.31
N ARG A 101 1.61 12.63 -6.53
CA ARG A 101 0.76 11.51 -6.91
C ARG A 101 1.14 10.95 -8.27
N GLU A 102 1.26 11.83 -9.28
CA GLU A 102 1.67 11.44 -10.62
C GLU A 102 3.09 10.86 -10.64
N GLU A 103 4.02 11.46 -9.91
CA GLU A 103 5.39 10.96 -9.76
C GLU A 103 5.40 9.52 -9.26
N LYS A 104 4.61 9.19 -8.21
CA LYS A 104 4.50 7.83 -7.68
C LYS A 104 3.86 6.85 -8.67
N ILE A 105 2.82 7.28 -9.39
CA ILE A 105 2.21 6.43 -10.43
C ILE A 105 3.24 6.11 -11.51
N ARG A 106 3.93 7.12 -12.04
CA ARG A 106 4.98 6.97 -13.06
C ARG A 106 6.14 6.09 -12.56
N LYS A 107 6.57 6.30 -11.31
CA LYS A 107 7.66 5.55 -10.65
C LYS A 107 7.44 4.03 -10.72
N TYR A 108 6.22 3.54 -10.53
CA TYR A 108 5.94 2.10 -10.50
C TYR A 108 5.36 1.52 -11.79
N GLN A 109 5.27 2.29 -12.89
CA GLN A 109 4.74 1.80 -14.17
C GLN A 109 5.48 0.56 -14.66
N GLN A 110 6.82 0.56 -14.61
CA GLN A 110 7.64 -0.57 -15.05
C GLN A 110 7.40 -1.81 -14.19
N LEU A 111 7.29 -1.64 -12.86
CA LEU A 111 6.98 -2.75 -11.96
C LEU A 111 5.59 -3.32 -12.25
N CYS A 112 4.59 -2.46 -12.47
CA CYS A 112 3.25 -2.91 -12.86
C CYS A 112 3.25 -3.71 -14.16
N TYR A 113 3.95 -3.23 -15.18
CA TYR A 113 4.08 -3.93 -16.45
C TYR A 113 4.69 -5.32 -16.25
N GLU A 114 5.85 -5.41 -15.60
CA GLU A 114 6.51 -6.70 -15.38
C GLU A 114 5.69 -7.68 -14.52
N LEU A 115 4.95 -7.17 -13.53
CA LEU A 115 4.07 -8.02 -12.72
C LEU A 115 2.91 -8.58 -13.56
N ARG A 116 2.32 -7.79 -14.47
CA ARG A 116 1.26 -8.26 -15.37
C ARG A 116 1.79 -9.30 -16.35
N GLU A 117 2.95 -9.05 -16.96
CA GLU A 117 3.58 -9.99 -17.91
C GLU A 117 3.88 -11.36 -17.28
N ARG A 118 4.20 -11.38 -15.97
CA ARG A 118 4.51 -12.63 -15.25
C ARG A 118 3.30 -13.32 -14.64
N ARG A 119 2.17 -12.61 -14.54
CA ARG A 119 0.97 -13.05 -13.83
C ARG A 119 -0.21 -12.91 -14.76
N ASP A 120 -0.39 -13.93 -15.60
CA ASP A 120 -1.44 -13.91 -16.61
C ASP A 120 -2.84 -13.67 -16.00
N GLY A 121 -3.57 -12.73 -16.61
CA GLY A 121 -4.88 -12.27 -16.17
C GLY A 121 -4.89 -11.44 -14.88
N TYR A 122 -3.74 -11.07 -14.31
CA TYR A 122 -3.72 -10.20 -13.13
C TYR A 122 -3.86 -8.72 -13.49
N LYS A 123 -4.75 -8.03 -12.76
CA LYS A 123 -4.81 -6.57 -12.73
C LYS A 123 -3.83 -6.06 -11.69
N VAL A 124 -2.92 -5.19 -12.11
CA VAL A 124 -1.94 -4.56 -11.21
C VAL A 124 -2.17 -3.06 -11.19
N LYS A 125 -2.32 -2.45 -10.01
CA LYS A 125 -2.57 -0.99 -9.89
C LYS A 125 -1.68 -0.35 -8.83
N VAL A 126 -1.34 0.92 -9.04
CA VAL A 126 -0.60 1.74 -8.08
C VAL A 126 -1.60 2.62 -7.33
N ILE A 127 -1.53 2.59 -6.00
CA ILE A 127 -2.34 3.42 -5.11
C ILE A 127 -1.39 4.38 -4.38
N PRO A 128 -1.21 5.59 -4.92
CA PRO A 128 -0.38 6.60 -4.28
C PRO A 128 -1.15 7.20 -3.08
N ALA A 129 -0.92 6.66 -1.88
CA ALA A 129 -1.54 7.14 -0.66
C ALA A 129 -0.90 8.47 -0.22
N VAL A 130 -1.33 9.57 -0.85
CA VAL A 130 -0.79 10.92 -0.64
C VAL A 130 -1.70 11.73 0.28
N ILE A 131 -1.17 12.18 1.40
CA ILE A 131 -1.85 13.11 2.33
C ILE A 131 -1.05 14.40 2.37
N GLY A 132 -1.66 15.55 2.14
CA GLY A 132 -0.99 16.84 2.32
C GLY A 132 -0.68 17.13 3.78
N CYS A 133 0.33 17.96 4.02
CA CYS A 133 0.77 18.22 5.38
C CYS A 133 -0.26 18.90 6.30
N LEU A 134 -1.29 19.53 5.72
CA LEU A 134 -2.43 20.15 6.41
C LEU A 134 -3.71 19.28 6.31
N GLY A 135 -3.57 18.01 5.92
CA GLY A 135 -4.68 17.08 5.74
C GLY A 135 -5.39 17.19 4.40
N GLY A 136 -4.90 18.01 3.46
CA GLY A 136 -5.46 18.05 2.12
C GLY A 136 -5.26 16.72 1.38
N GLY A 137 -6.18 16.35 0.49
CA GLY A 137 -6.13 15.03 -0.17
C GLY A 137 -6.74 13.87 0.64
N MET A 138 -7.15 14.11 1.91
CA MET A 138 -7.88 13.12 2.72
C MET A 138 -9.13 12.54 2.04
N LYS A 139 -9.86 13.33 1.24
CA LYS A 139 -11.05 12.83 0.52
C LYS A 139 -10.67 11.75 -0.51
N ARG A 140 -9.62 12.00 -1.31
CA ARG A 140 -9.14 11.02 -2.31
C ARG A 140 -8.50 9.82 -1.63
N LEU A 141 -7.75 10.02 -0.55
CA LEU A 141 -7.25 8.90 0.26
C LEU A 141 -8.40 8.06 0.81
N LYS A 142 -9.49 8.66 1.27
CA LYS A 142 -10.68 7.91 1.71
C LYS A 142 -11.25 7.06 0.57
N ASP A 143 -11.25 7.56 -0.66
CA ASP A 143 -11.72 6.81 -1.82
C ASP A 143 -10.75 5.67 -2.19
N ASP A 144 -9.44 5.92 -2.17
CA ASP A 144 -8.39 4.91 -2.35
C ASP A 144 -8.49 3.81 -1.27
N ILE A 145 -8.69 4.20 0.00
CA ILE A 145 -8.89 3.27 1.14
C ILE A 145 -10.21 2.51 1.01
N ARG A 146 -11.28 3.16 0.56
CA ARG A 146 -12.54 2.49 0.28
C ARG A 146 -12.35 1.44 -0.80
N GLU A 147 -11.63 1.73 -1.88
CA GLU A 147 -11.32 0.75 -2.91
C GLU A 147 -10.57 -0.46 -2.32
N LEU A 148 -9.59 -0.20 -1.43
CA LEU A 148 -8.81 -1.22 -0.72
C LEU A 148 -9.63 -2.10 0.23
N LEU A 149 -10.60 -1.53 0.95
CA LEU A 149 -11.36 -2.21 2.01
C LEU A 149 -12.73 -2.72 1.55
N LEU A 150 -13.31 -2.17 0.48
CA LEU A 150 -14.58 -2.63 -0.09
C LEU A 150 -14.41 -3.82 -1.03
N THR A 151 -13.21 -4.01 -1.61
CA THR A 151 -12.89 -5.26 -2.31
C THR A 151 -13.01 -6.48 -1.38
N THR A 152 -12.90 -6.29 -0.07
CA THR A 152 -12.99 -7.35 0.94
C THR A 152 -14.42 -7.67 1.39
N ARG A 153 -15.33 -6.69 1.37
CA ARG A 153 -16.69 -6.85 1.94
C ARG A 153 -17.69 -7.60 1.05
N LYS A 154 -17.40 -7.84 -0.23
CA LYS A 154 -18.32 -8.54 -1.14
C LYS A 154 -18.44 -10.06 -0.96
N ILE A 155 -17.87 -10.67 0.10
CA ILE A 155 -17.89 -12.14 0.30
C ILE A 155 -18.79 -12.58 1.48
N TYR A 156 -19.50 -11.66 2.15
CA TYR A 156 -20.48 -12.04 3.19
C TYR A 156 -21.88 -11.47 2.89
N THR A 157 -22.45 -11.86 1.76
CA THR A 157 -23.90 -11.88 1.54
C THR A 157 -24.20 -13.11 0.70
N GLY A 158 -24.71 -14.16 1.33
CA GLY A 158 -24.96 -15.48 0.74
C GLY A 158 -24.70 -16.57 1.75
#